data_AF-A0A2K8UBN5-F1
#
_entry.id   AF-A0A2K8UBN5-F1
#
_cell.length_a   1.000
_cell.length_b   1.000
_cell.length_c   1.000
_cell.angle_alpha   90.00
_cell.angle_beta   90.00
_cell.angle_gamma   90.00
#
_symmetry.space_group_name_H-M   'P 1'
#
loop_
_entity.id
_entity.type
_entity.pdbx_description
1 polymer ?
#
loop_
_entity_poly.entity_id
_entity_poly.type
_entity_poly.pdbx_seq_one_letter_code
_entity_poly.pdbx_strand_id
1 'polypeptide(L)'
;MYWLVALMSIAILGLVVSGVLLELRPTLAGRIRPWYRPALGTQLLVFVGAQLGLLLLGVNEALAAPEAAAAGAGHLAEMSTGMGLAIIGAGIPTALSTIGAGIAVGPIGAASLAAITEKPETLGRTLIYLGLAEGIAIYGLVISILLLNKI
;
A
#
# COMPACT_ATOMS: atom_id res chain seq x y z
N MET A 1 20.05 8.28 4.28
CA MET A 1 18.73 7.88 3.77
C MET A 1 18.49 6.36 3.69
N TYR A 2 19.48 5.53 3.33
CA TYR A 2 19.29 4.07 3.16
C TYR A 2 18.77 3.31 4.40
N TRP A 3 19.07 3.79 5.61
CA TRP A 3 18.58 3.18 6.85
C TRP A 3 17.06 3.35 7.04
N LEU A 4 16.49 4.47 6.58
CA LEU A 4 15.03 4.69 6.57
C LEU A 4 14.34 3.77 5.57
N VAL A 5 14.95 3.62 4.38
CA VAL A 5 14.46 2.69 3.35
C VAL A 5 14.49 1.25 3.88
N ALA A 6 15.59 0.84 4.51
CA ALA A 6 15.71 -0.49 5.12
C ALA A 6 14.66 -0.72 6.22
N LEU A 7 14.41 0.29 7.06
CA LEU A 7 13.40 0.24 8.11
C LEU A 7 11.97 0.16 7.54
N MET A 8 11.66 0.85 6.44
CA MET A 8 10.40 0.69 5.71
C MET A 8 10.26 -0.71 5.12
N SER A 9 11.31 -1.25 4.49
CA SER A 9 11.31 -2.60 3.93
C SER A 9 11.09 -3.66 5.02
N ILE A 10 11.71 -3.51 6.19
CA ILE A 10 11.50 -4.38 7.35
C ILE A 10 10.07 -4.27 7.87
N ALA A 11 9.52 -3.05 7.94
CA ALA A 11 8.14 -2.83 8.36
C ALA A 11 7.15 -3.51 7.40
N ILE A 12 7.32 -3.38 6.08
CA ILE A 12 6.50 -4.06 5.07
C ILE A 12 6.66 -5.58 5.19
N LEU A 13 7.89 -6.08 5.24
CA LEU A 13 8.16 -7.52 5.34
C LEU A 13 7.53 -8.11 6.59
N GLY A 14 7.65 -7.46 7.75
CA GLY A 14 7.02 -7.94 8.97
C GLY A 14 5.49 -7.88 8.91
N LEU A 15 4.89 -6.92 8.19
CA LEU A 15 3.44 -6.90 7.95
C LEU A 15 3.02 -8.13 7.13
N VAL A 16 3.69 -8.39 6.01
CA VAL A 16 3.41 -9.53 5.11
C VAL A 16 3.62 -10.85 5.85
N VAL A 17 4.78 -11.02 6.50
CA VAL A 17 5.12 -12.23 7.25
C VAL A 17 4.13 -12.46 8.40
N SER A 18 3.73 -11.42 9.13
CA SER A 18 2.74 -11.54 10.20
C SER A 18 1.37 -11.99 9.67
N GLY A 19 0.94 -11.47 8.52
CA GLY A 19 -0.28 -11.87 7.84
C GLY A 19 -0.25 -13.35 7.44
N VAL A 20 0.81 -13.76 6.72
CA VAL A 20 1.01 -15.15 6.28
C VAL A 20 1.11 -16.11 7.48
N LEU A 21 1.80 -15.73 8.56
CA LEU A 21 1.90 -16.57 9.76
C LEU A 21 0.55 -16.78 10.46
N LEU A 22 -0.29 -15.75 10.52
CA LEU A 22 -1.64 -15.84 11.10
C LEU A 22 -2.57 -16.70 10.24
N GLU A 23 -2.40 -16.66 8.92
CA GLU A 23 -3.15 -17.50 7.97
C GLU A 23 -2.73 -18.97 8.04
N LEU A 24 -1.42 -19.26 8.07
CA LEU A 24 -0.90 -20.64 8.15
C LEU A 24 -1.08 -21.28 9.54
N ARG A 25 -1.19 -20.48 10.60
CA ARG A 25 -1.33 -20.96 11.98
C ARG A 25 -2.47 -20.25 12.71
N PRO A 26 -3.75 -20.54 12.37
CA PRO A 26 -4.91 -19.87 12.96
C PRO A 26 -5.03 -20.06 14.48
N THR A 27 -4.44 -21.13 15.03
CA THR A 27 -4.39 -21.39 16.48
C THR A 27 -3.52 -20.38 17.24
N LEU A 28 -2.53 -19.75 16.59
CA LEU A 28 -1.74 -18.67 17.19
C LEU A 28 -2.59 -17.40 17.36
N ALA A 29 -3.51 -17.11 16.43
CA ALA A 29 -4.32 -15.90 16.46
C ALA A 29 -5.09 -15.72 17.78
N GLY A 30 -5.54 -16.81 18.41
CA GLY A 30 -6.20 -16.78 19.72
C GLY A 30 -5.26 -16.44 20.89
N ARG A 31 -3.99 -16.85 20.81
CA ARG A 31 -2.98 -16.67 21.88
C ARG A 31 -2.33 -15.29 21.85
N ILE A 32 -2.09 -14.75 20.65
CA ILE A 32 -1.41 -13.46 20.44
C ILE A 32 -2.38 -12.29 20.16
N ARG A 33 -3.70 -12.53 20.22
CA ARG A 33 -4.75 -11.51 20.00
C ARG A 33 -4.50 -10.15 20.68
N PRO A 34 -4.11 -10.06 21.97
CA PRO A 34 -3.86 -8.77 22.61
C PRO A 34 -2.58 -8.07 22.13
N TRP A 35 -1.57 -8.82 21.67
CA TRP A 35 -0.30 -8.29 21.17
C TRP A 35 -0.30 -7.99 19.66
N TYR A 36 -1.15 -8.65 18.89
CA TYR A 36 -1.21 -8.50 17.43
C TYR A 36 -1.69 -7.10 17.01
N ARG A 37 -2.71 -6.56 17.69
CA ARG A 37 -3.25 -5.21 17.40
C ARG A 37 -2.22 -4.11 17.64
N PRO A 38 -1.54 -4.04 18.81
CA PRO A 38 -0.50 -3.06 19.02
C PRO A 38 0.73 -3.31 18.13
N ALA A 39 1.07 -4.56 17.80
CA ALA A 39 2.17 -4.86 16.87
C ALA A 39 1.90 -4.30 15.46
N LEU A 40 0.71 -4.54 14.90
CA LEU A 40 0.32 -3.95 13.61
C LEU A 40 0.29 -2.42 13.64
N GLY A 41 -0.25 -1.84 14.72
CA GLY A 41 -0.23 -0.38 14.91
C GLY A 41 1.19 0.17 14.95
N THR A 42 2.10 -0.51 15.65
CA THR A 42 3.52 -0.14 15.69
C THR A 42 4.15 -0.25 14.30
N GLN A 43 3.86 -1.31 13.55
CA GLN A 43 4.36 -1.51 12.18
C GLN A 43 3.94 -0.38 11.24
N LEU A 44 2.67 0.02 11.28
CA LEU A 44 2.11 1.12 10.51
C LEU A 44 2.73 2.46 10.90
N LEU A 45 2.86 2.72 12.20
CA LEU A 45 3.50 3.94 12.70
C LEU A 45 4.96 4.05 12.27
N VAL A 46 5.70 2.94 12.36
CA VAL A 46 7.09 2.85 11.90
C VAL A 46 7.18 3.11 10.40
N PHE A 47 6.29 2.52 9.60
CA PHE A 47 6.26 2.72 8.15
C PHE A 47 5.95 4.18 7.77
N VAL A 48 4.88 4.75 8.31
CA VAL A 48 4.47 6.14 8.03
C VAL A 48 5.52 7.13 8.55
N GLY A 49 6.04 6.91 9.75
CA GLY A 49 7.09 7.73 10.35
C GLY A 49 8.38 7.71 9.55
N ALA A 50 8.77 6.56 9.03
CA ALA A 50 9.94 6.44 8.16
C ALA A 50 9.74 7.16 6.82
N GLN A 51 8.54 7.10 6.25
CA GLN A 51 8.21 7.81 5.02
C GLN A 51 8.22 9.33 5.21
N LEU A 52 7.67 9.83 6.32
CA LEU A 52 7.77 11.25 6.70
C LEU A 52 9.21 11.67 6.97
N GLY A 53 9.99 10.84 7.67
CA GLY A 53 11.41 11.10 7.92
C GLY A 53 12.23 11.16 6.63
N LEU A 54 11.90 10.31 5.65
CA LEU A 54 12.54 10.31 4.34
C LEU A 54 12.19 11.57 3.54
N LEU A 55 10.95 12.04 3.62
CA LEU A 55 10.54 13.32 3.04
C LEU A 55 11.28 14.49 3.71
N LEU A 56 11.32 14.56 5.04
CA LEU A 56 11.90 15.69 5.76
C LEU A 56 13.43 15.76 5.64
N LEU A 57 14.12 14.62 5.78
CA LEU A 57 15.58 14.56 5.71
C LEU A 57 16.08 14.56 4.27
N GLY A 58 15.31 13.99 3.33
CA GLY A 58 15.64 13.97 1.91
C GLY A 58 15.54 15.33 1.22
N VAL A 59 14.72 16.26 1.75
CA VAL A 59 14.60 17.63 1.21
C VAL A 59 15.95 18.37 1.24
N ASN A 60 16.76 18.21 2.28
CA ASN A 60 18.07 18.87 2.36
C ASN A 60 19.07 18.31 1.35
N GLU A 61 19.08 16.99 1.13
CA GLU A 61 19.95 16.35 0.12
C GLU A 61 19.49 16.70 -1.31
N ALA A 62 18.17 16.75 -1.55
CA ALA A 62 17.59 17.15 -2.84
C ALA A 62 17.87 18.62 -3.20
N LEU A 63 17.86 19.53 -2.22
CA LEU A 63 18.20 20.94 -2.42
C LEU A 63 19.73 21.16 -2.58
N ALA A 64 20.56 20.24 -2.08
CA ALA A 64 22.02 20.33 -2.16
C ALA A 64 22.63 19.70 -3.43
N ALA A 65 21.84 18.99 -4.25
CA ALA A 65 22.32 18.28 -5.44
C ALA A 65 21.72 18.84 -6.74
N PRO A 66 22.19 20.00 -7.24
CA PRO A 66 21.74 20.55 -8.53
C PRO A 66 22.23 19.76 -9.76
N GLU A 67 23.24 18.89 -9.63
CA GLU A 67 24.00 18.37 -10.79
C GLU A 67 23.78 16.88 -11.14
N ALA A 68 23.08 16.10 -10.32
CA ALA A 68 22.87 14.66 -10.57
C ALA A 68 21.60 14.32 -11.36
N ALA A 69 20.75 15.31 -11.67
CA ALA A 69 19.50 15.13 -12.43
C ALA A 69 19.70 14.99 -13.95
N ALA A 70 20.93 15.13 -14.46
CA ALA A 70 21.21 15.20 -15.90
C ALA A 70 21.34 13.84 -16.61
N ALA A 71 21.38 12.70 -15.89
CA ALA A 71 21.72 11.41 -16.49
C ALA A 71 20.69 10.32 -16.20
N GLY A 72 19.46 10.46 -16.72
CA GLY A 72 18.54 9.33 -16.79
C GLY A 72 17.07 9.68 -17.01
N ALA A 73 16.61 9.49 -18.25
CA ALA A 73 15.23 9.46 -18.72
C ALA A 73 14.55 10.82 -19.00
N GLY A 74 13.87 10.87 -20.15
CA GLY A 74 13.36 12.07 -20.81
C GLY A 74 12.37 12.92 -20.00
N HIS A 75 12.34 14.21 -20.36
CA HIS A 75 11.31 15.20 -20.05
C HIS A 75 11.12 15.55 -18.56
N LEU A 76 12.21 15.61 -17.79
CA LEU A 76 12.16 16.31 -16.51
C LEU A 76 12.21 17.83 -16.77
N ALA A 77 11.03 18.42 -16.99
CA ALA A 77 10.81 19.83 -16.73
C ALA A 77 11.36 20.14 -15.32
N GLU A 78 11.93 21.33 -15.12
CA GLU A 78 12.42 21.79 -13.81
C GLU A 78 11.46 21.34 -12.70
N MET A 79 11.99 20.62 -11.70
CA MET A 79 11.21 20.14 -10.56
C MET A 79 10.75 21.32 -9.70
N SER A 80 9.68 21.99 -10.13
CA SER A 80 9.03 23.06 -9.39
C SER A 80 8.32 22.50 -8.16
N THR A 81 8.09 23.35 -7.16
CA THR A 81 7.25 22.99 -6.00
C THR A 81 5.86 22.51 -6.44
N GLY A 82 5.32 23.07 -7.53
CA GLY A 82 4.05 22.63 -8.12
C GLY A 82 4.11 21.20 -8.66
N MET A 83 5.19 20.84 -9.35
CA MET A 83 5.45 19.48 -9.84
C MET A 83 5.56 18.48 -8.68
N GLY A 84 6.29 18.83 -7.61
CA GLY A 84 6.40 17.98 -6.42
C GLY A 84 5.06 17.73 -5.72
N LEU A 85 4.24 18.77 -5.54
CA LEU A 85 2.90 18.64 -4.98
C LEU A 85 1.97 17.82 -5.89
N ALA A 86 2.10 17.96 -7.21
CA ALA A 86 1.33 17.20 -8.18
C ALA A 86 1.64 15.69 -8.11
N ILE A 87 2.91 15.31 -7.95
CA ILE A 87 3.33 13.90 -7.78
C ILE A 87 2.79 13.31 -6.47
N ILE A 88 2.83 14.08 -5.36
CA ILE A 88 2.21 13.64 -4.09
C ILE A 88 0.70 13.46 -4.28
N GLY A 89 0.04 14.42 -4.94
CA GLY A 89 -1.39 14.36 -5.26
C GLY A 89 -1.76 13.15 -6.12
N ALA A 90 -0.90 12.76 -7.06
CA ALA A 90 -1.09 11.60 -7.90
C ALA A 90 -1.09 10.27 -7.11
N GLY A 91 -0.44 10.20 -5.94
CA GLY A 91 -0.44 9.00 -5.10
C GLY A 91 -1.69 8.80 -4.23
N ILE A 92 -2.43 9.88 -3.93
CA ILE A 92 -3.59 9.86 -3.01
C ILE A 92 -4.72 8.93 -3.49
N PRO A 93 -5.14 8.95 -4.78
CA PRO A 93 -6.21 8.09 -5.27
C PRO A 93 -5.95 6.60 -5.04
N THR A 94 -4.74 6.12 -5.35
CA THR A 94 -4.34 4.73 -5.09
C THR A 94 -4.32 4.41 -3.60
N ALA A 95 -3.78 5.30 -2.76
CA ALA A 95 -3.70 5.07 -1.32
C ALA A 95 -5.09 4.94 -0.67
N LEU A 96 -6.03 5.82 -1.00
CA LEU A 96 -7.38 5.79 -0.40
C LEU A 96 -8.25 4.67 -0.97
N SER A 97 -8.16 4.41 -2.27
CA SER A 97 -8.93 3.34 -2.93
C SER A 97 -8.54 1.95 -2.44
N THR A 98 -7.24 1.68 -2.24
CA THR A 98 -6.75 0.39 -1.74
C THR A 98 -7.17 0.12 -0.30
N ILE A 99 -7.27 1.15 0.54
CA ILE A 99 -7.87 1.04 1.88
C ILE A 99 -9.35 0.66 1.76
N GLY A 100 -10.10 1.35 0.91
CA GLY A 100 -11.52 1.04 0.67
C GLY A 100 -11.75 -0.37 0.13
N ALA A 101 -10.92 -0.80 -0.83
CA ALA A 101 -10.94 -2.16 -1.38
C ALA A 101 -10.67 -3.20 -0.30
N GLY A 102 -9.65 -3.01 0.56
CA GLY A 102 -9.35 -3.93 1.66
C GLY A 102 -10.52 -4.08 2.65
N ILE A 103 -11.23 -3.00 2.95
CA ILE A 103 -12.43 -3.03 3.81
C ILE A 103 -13.57 -3.82 3.18
N ALA A 104 -13.76 -3.72 1.85
CA ALA A 104 -14.80 -4.45 1.14
C ALA A 104 -14.45 -5.94 0.94
N VAL A 105 -13.19 -6.22 0.58
CA VAL A 105 -12.69 -7.56 0.25
C VAL A 105 -12.71 -8.50 1.45
N GLY A 106 -12.40 -8.01 2.66
CA GLY A 106 -12.41 -8.82 3.89
C GLY A 106 -13.70 -9.63 4.10
N PRO A 107 -14.87 -8.99 4.27
CA PRO A 107 -16.14 -9.70 4.48
C PRO A 107 -16.60 -10.47 3.24
N ILE A 108 -16.38 -9.94 2.02
CA ILE A 108 -16.78 -10.60 0.77
C ILE A 108 -16.00 -11.90 0.57
N GLY A 109 -14.69 -11.89 0.83
CA GLY A 109 -13.84 -13.08 0.75
C GLY A 109 -14.23 -14.15 1.77
N ALA A 110 -14.49 -13.75 3.02
CA ALA A 110 -14.92 -14.68 4.07
C ALA A 110 -16.26 -15.36 3.73
N ALA A 111 -17.26 -14.58 3.28
CA ALA A 111 -18.56 -15.11 2.87
C ALA A 111 -18.46 -15.99 1.61
N SER A 112 -17.58 -15.63 0.68
CA SER A 112 -17.32 -16.42 -0.54
C SER A 112 -16.76 -17.79 -0.22
N LEU A 113 -15.75 -17.89 0.65
CA LEU A 113 -15.18 -19.16 1.08
C LEU A 113 -16.18 -20.04 1.83
N ALA A 114 -17.02 -19.44 2.68
CA ALA A 114 -18.10 -20.17 3.35
C ALA A 114 -19.11 -20.76 2.34
N ALA A 115 -19.53 -19.98 1.35
CA ALA A 115 -20.47 -20.43 0.33
C ALA A 115 -19.87 -21.52 -0.59
N ILE A 116 -18.58 -21.40 -0.96
CA ILE A 116 -17.87 -22.42 -1.75
C ILE A 116 -17.78 -23.75 -0.99
N THR A 117 -17.62 -23.70 0.34
CA THR A 117 -17.54 -24.90 1.17
C THR A 117 -18.86 -25.68 1.17
N GLU A 118 -20.01 -24.99 1.14
CA GLU A 118 -21.32 -25.64 1.04
C GLU A 118 -21.71 -26.02 -0.39
N LYS A 119 -21.38 -25.17 -1.37
CA LYS A 119 -21.79 -25.30 -2.77
C LYS A 119 -20.61 -24.96 -3.68
N PRO A 120 -19.73 -25.91 -4.01
CA PRO A 120 -18.53 -25.65 -4.81
C PRO A 120 -18.85 -25.12 -6.22
N GLU A 121 -20.06 -25.38 -6.73
CA GLU A 121 -20.55 -24.86 -8.01
C GLU A 121 -20.70 -23.32 -8.01
N THR A 122 -20.69 -22.69 -6.83
CA THR A 122 -20.79 -21.23 -6.68
C THR A 122 -19.46 -20.49 -6.81
N LEU A 123 -18.34 -21.19 -6.97
CA LEU A 123 -17.00 -20.61 -7.12
C LEU A 123 -16.95 -19.52 -8.20
N GLY A 124 -17.55 -19.76 -9.37
CA GLY A 124 -17.56 -18.76 -10.45
C GLY A 124 -18.28 -17.47 -10.08
N ARG A 125 -19.40 -17.55 -9.34
CA ARG A 125 -20.17 -16.35 -8.94
C ARG A 125 -19.50 -15.58 -7.81
N THR A 126 -18.90 -16.29 -6.86
CA THR A 126 -18.19 -15.69 -5.73
C THR A 126 -16.94 -14.93 -6.18
N LEU A 127 -16.21 -15.45 -7.19
CA LEU A 127 -15.10 -14.73 -7.83
C LEU A 127 -15.52 -13.41 -8.47
N ILE A 128 -16.73 -13.31 -9.03
CA ILE A 128 -17.24 -12.04 -9.60
C ILE A 128 -17.44 -11.00 -8.49
N TYR A 129 -18.04 -11.38 -7.36
CA TYR A 129 -18.24 -10.44 -6.25
C TYR A 129 -16.92 -9.97 -5.63
N LEU A 130 -15.94 -10.87 -5.52
CA LEU A 130 -14.60 -10.52 -5.07
C LEU A 130 -13.92 -9.56 -6.06
N GLY A 131 -13.99 -9.85 -7.36
CA GLY A 131 -13.44 -8.99 -8.41
C GLY A 131 -14.07 -7.60 -8.46
N LEU A 132 -15.38 -7.49 -8.22
CA LEU A 132 -16.08 -6.20 -8.12
C LEU A 132 -15.59 -5.37 -6.92
N ALA A 133 -15.27 -6.02 -5.80
CA ALA A 133 -14.69 -5.35 -4.63
C ALA A 133 -13.27 -4.85 -4.90
N GLU A 134 -12.43 -5.66 -5.54
CA GLU A 134 -11.07 -5.29 -5.97
C GLU A 134 -11.06 -4.18 -7.03
N GLY A 135 -12.12 -4.08 -7.83
CA GLY A 135 -12.29 -3.02 -8.83
C GLY A 135 -12.12 -1.61 -8.25
N ILE A 136 -12.46 -1.41 -6.97
CA ILE A 136 -12.26 -0.13 -6.27
C ILE A 136 -10.78 0.29 -6.30
N ALA A 137 -9.86 -0.64 -6.01
CA ALA A 137 -8.42 -0.38 -6.04
C ALA A 137 -7.92 -0.10 -7.46
N ILE A 138 -8.43 -0.85 -8.44
CA ILE A 138 -8.04 -0.66 -9.85
C ILE A 138 -8.44 0.74 -10.32
N TYR A 139 -9.64 1.21 -10.01
CA TYR A 139 -10.05 2.57 -10.37
C TYR A 139 -9.14 3.64 -9.78
N GLY A 140 -8.75 3.52 -8.50
CA GLY A 140 -7.81 4.48 -7.90
C GLY A 140 -6.42 4.45 -8.53
N LEU A 141 -5.91 3.26 -8.87
CA LEU A 141 -4.65 3.10 -9.60
C LEU A 141 -4.72 3.75 -10.99
N VAL A 142 -5.81 3.51 -11.73
CA VAL A 142 -6.01 4.12 -13.05
C VAL A 142 -6.02 5.65 -12.94
N ILE A 143 -6.71 6.22 -11.96
CA ILE A 143 -6.70 7.68 -11.75
C ILE A 143 -5.28 8.18 -11.43
N SER A 144 -4.54 7.50 -10.56
CA SER A 144 -3.14 7.84 -10.28
C SER A 144 -2.27 7.83 -11.54
N ILE A 145 -2.40 6.82 -12.41
CA ILE A 145 -1.66 6.74 -13.68
C ILE A 145 -2.08 7.88 -14.63
N LEU A 146 -3.38 8.17 -14.73
CA LEU A 146 -3.88 9.26 -15.57
C LEU A 146 -3.40 10.64 -15.09
N LEU A 147 -3.26 10.83 -13.77
CA LEU A 147 -2.68 12.04 -13.19
C LEU A 147 -1.18 12.13 -13.52
N LEU A 148 -0.43 11.04 -13.36
CA LEU A 148 1.00 11.01 -13.72
C LEU A 148 1.25 11.29 -15.21
N ASN A 149 0.35 10.86 -16.10
CA ASN A 149 0.47 11.15 -17.54
C ASN A 149 0.14 12.60 -17.91
N LYS A 150 -0.50 13.35 -17.00
CA LYS A 150 -0.83 14.77 -17.22
C LYS A 150 0.22 15.72 -16.66
N ILE A 151 1.12 15.21 -15.84
CA ILE A 151 2.18 15.93 -15.14
C ILE A 151 3.46 15.79 -15.98
#